data_AF-A0A177ARH6-F1
#
_entry.id   AF-A0A177ARH6-F1
#
_cell.length_a   1.000
_cell.length_b   1.000
_cell.length_c   1.000
_cell.angle_alpha   90.00
_cell.angle_beta   90.00
_cell.angle_gamma   90.00
#
_symmetry.space_group_name_H-M   'P 1'
#
loop_
_entity.id
_entity.type
_entity.pdbx_description
1 polymer ?
#
loop_
_entity_poly.entity_id
_entity_poly.type
_entity_poly.pdbx_seq_one_letter_code
_entity_poly.pdbx_strand_id
1 'polypeptide(L)'
;MFIKLTKNKNIINLISHCNVMKKMYYIYAIYNKDNSNDNNQQYGLLPQVPWFYVEAFHFFALSLRQLYNGNVTEALITANSLTLYESILSKKTIYSIIAFISILAANKELFINSVNCLEQMYLKSDVDLKNLRKVIAVQHN
;
A
#
# COMPACT_ATOMS: atom_id res chain seq x y z
N MET A 1 36.67 15.31 -12.13
CA MET A 1 35.34 15.87 -12.48
C MET A 1 34.18 15.24 -11.70
N PHE A 2 34.39 14.31 -10.74
CA PHE A 2 33.33 13.71 -9.93
C PHE A 2 32.97 14.47 -8.64
N ILE A 3 33.81 15.41 -8.20
CA ILE A 3 33.69 16.10 -6.91
C ILE A 3 32.70 17.29 -6.95
N LYS A 4 32.28 17.74 -8.15
CA LYS A 4 31.32 18.85 -8.31
C LYS A 4 29.84 18.43 -8.28
N LEU A 5 29.54 17.13 -8.46
CA LEU A 5 28.15 16.63 -8.49
C LEU A 5 27.53 16.48 -7.09
N THR A 6 28.35 16.42 -6.04
CA THR A 6 27.91 16.17 -4.66
C THR A 6 27.35 17.39 -3.93
N LYS A 7 27.39 18.60 -4.53
CA LYS A 7 26.81 19.82 -3.92
C LYS A 7 25.38 20.10 -4.35
N ASN A 8 24.88 19.40 -5.36
CA ASN A 8 23.53 19.62 -5.84
C ASN A 8 22.54 18.81 -5.00
N LYS A 9 21.71 19.48 -4.19
CA LYS A 9 20.70 18.86 -3.31
C LYS A 9 19.84 17.83 -4.06
N ASN A 10 19.58 18.06 -5.34
CA ASN A 10 18.81 17.15 -6.18
C ASN A 10 19.50 15.80 -6.41
N ILE A 11 20.83 15.79 -6.58
CA ILE A 11 21.61 14.57 -6.80
C ILE A 11 21.74 13.77 -5.50
N ILE A 12 21.93 14.45 -4.35
CA ILE A 12 21.94 13.79 -3.04
C ILE A 12 20.57 13.15 -2.74
N ASN A 13 19.49 13.87 -3.02
CA ASN A 13 18.14 13.36 -2.85
C ASN A 13 17.89 12.16 -3.76
N LEU A 14 18.34 12.20 -5.01
CA LEU A 14 18.22 11.07 -5.94
C LEU A 14 18.98 9.83 -5.45
N ILE A 15 20.21 9.99 -4.98
CA ILE A 15 21.03 8.89 -4.42
C ILE A 15 20.37 8.32 -3.15
N SER A 16 19.85 9.19 -2.28
CA SER A 16 19.10 8.78 -1.09
C SER A 16 17.85 7.98 -1.48
N HIS A 17 17.10 8.46 -2.47
CA HIS A 17 15.91 7.80 -2.99
C HIS A 17 16.24 6.41 -3.57
N CYS A 18 17.32 6.28 -4.35
CA CYS A 18 17.80 4.99 -4.86
C CYS A 18 18.18 4.01 -3.75
N ASN A 19 18.78 4.49 -2.65
CA ASN A 19 19.13 3.65 -1.51
C ASN A 19 17.91 3.19 -0.71
N VAL A 20 16.90 4.04 -0.56
CA VAL A 20 15.60 3.67 0.04
C VAL A 20 14.88 2.64 -0.85
N MET A 21 14.87 2.86 -2.16
CA MET A 21 14.29 1.93 -3.14
C MET A 21 14.97 0.55 -3.09
N LYS A 22 16.31 0.50 -2.97
CA LYS A 22 17.04 -0.77 -2.77
C LYS A 22 16.68 -1.46 -1.46
N LYS A 23 16.55 -0.72 -0.36
CA LYS A 23 16.16 -1.27 0.94
C LYS A 23 14.72 -1.79 0.93
N MET A 24 13.81 -1.07 0.29
CA MET A 24 12.42 -1.50 0.14
C MET A 24 12.27 -2.72 -0.75
N TYR A 25 13.05 -2.82 -1.84
CA TYR A 25 13.14 -4.05 -2.65
C TYR A 25 13.62 -5.24 -1.81
N TYR A 26 14.63 -5.04 -0.96
CA TYR A 26 15.15 -6.08 -0.08
C TYR A 26 14.11 -6.54 0.95
N ILE A 27 13.35 -5.61 1.55
CA ILE A 27 12.25 -5.92 2.47
C ILE A 27 11.14 -6.70 1.76
N TYR A 28 10.76 -6.31 0.53
CA TYR A 28 9.79 -7.04 -0.28
C TYR A 28 10.26 -8.46 -0.61
N ALA A 29 11.52 -8.62 -0.99
CA ALA A 29 12.11 -9.93 -1.26
C ALA A 29 12.11 -10.85 -0.01
N ILE A 30 12.30 -10.28 1.19
CA ILE A 30 12.18 -11.01 2.46
C ILE A 30 10.71 -11.37 2.74
N TYR A 31 9.79 -10.42 2.60
CA TYR A 31 8.36 -10.64 2.87
C TYR A 31 7.75 -11.75 2.00
N ASN A 32 8.16 -11.86 0.73
CA ASN A 32 7.72 -12.97 -0.13
C ASN A 32 8.36 -14.31 0.22
N LYS A 33 9.55 -14.32 0.84
CA LYS A 33 10.23 -15.55 1.26
C LYS A 33 9.50 -16.21 2.43
N ASP A 34 8.98 -15.42 3.37
CA ASP A 34 8.32 -15.94 4.57
C ASP A 34 6.88 -16.43 4.33
N ASN A 35 6.21 -15.92 3.28
CA ASN A 35 4.87 -16.37 2.87
C ASN A 35 4.89 -17.67 2.02
N SER A 36 6.06 -18.27 1.76
CA SER A 36 6.23 -19.47 0.91
C SER A 36 6.38 -20.78 1.71
N ASN A 37 5.54 -20.96 2.74
CA ASN A 37 5.43 -22.25 3.46
C ASN A 37 4.29 -23.15 2.96
N ASP A 38 3.51 -22.72 1.97
CA ASP A 38 2.52 -23.57 1.29
C ASP A 38 3.09 -24.20 0.02
N ASN A 39 3.14 -25.53 0.00
CA ASN A 39 3.76 -26.39 -1.03
C ASN A 39 3.07 -26.40 -2.41
N ASN A 40 2.42 -25.33 -2.83
CA ASN A 40 1.90 -25.19 -4.18
C ASN A 40 2.53 -23.97 -4.83
N GLN A 41 3.58 -24.24 -5.60
CA GLN A 41 4.30 -23.26 -6.40
C GLN A 41 3.33 -22.50 -7.32
N GLN A 42 2.87 -21.35 -6.87
CA GLN A 42 2.79 -20.19 -7.73
C GLN A 42 4.02 -19.33 -7.46
N TYR A 43 5.17 -19.78 -7.96
CA TYR A 43 6.24 -18.87 -8.41
C TYR A 43 5.80 -18.13 -9.69
N GLY A 44 4.53 -17.73 -9.74
CA GLY A 44 3.85 -17.14 -10.88
C GLY A 44 4.13 -15.65 -10.91
N LEU A 45 5.19 -15.30 -11.63
CA LEU A 45 5.61 -13.95 -11.98
C LEU A 45 6.02 -13.09 -10.77
N LEU A 46 7.34 -12.87 -10.65
CA LEU A 46 7.82 -11.53 -10.31
C LEU A 46 6.87 -10.53 -10.97
N PRO A 47 6.27 -9.57 -10.26
CA PRO A 47 5.46 -8.57 -10.94
C PRO A 47 6.31 -8.06 -12.09
N GLN A 48 5.74 -7.99 -13.30
CA GLN A 48 6.44 -7.58 -14.54
C GLN A 48 7.20 -6.25 -14.35
N VAL A 49 6.91 -5.58 -13.24
CA VAL A 49 7.32 -4.26 -12.83
C VAL A 49 7.65 -4.21 -11.31
N PRO A 50 8.84 -4.61 -10.84
CA PRO A 50 9.22 -4.53 -9.43
C PRO A 50 9.18 -3.10 -8.86
N TRP A 51 9.41 -2.09 -9.70
CA TRP A 51 9.42 -0.70 -9.26
C TRP A 51 8.04 -0.20 -8.83
N PHE A 52 6.95 -0.71 -9.41
CA PHE A 52 5.59 -0.30 -9.07
C PHE A 52 5.20 -0.72 -7.65
N TYR A 53 5.70 -1.89 -7.20
CA TYR A 53 5.56 -2.33 -5.81
C TYR A 53 6.33 -1.44 -4.85
N VAL A 54 7.60 -1.19 -5.17
CA VAL A 54 8.45 -0.34 -4.32
C VAL A 54 7.90 1.09 -4.26
N GLU A 55 7.37 1.60 -5.37
CA GLU A 55 6.73 2.91 -5.44
C GLU A 55 5.47 2.98 -4.57
N ALA A 56 4.60 1.96 -4.59
CA ALA A 56 3.43 1.88 -3.72
C ALA A 56 3.81 1.95 -2.22
N PHE A 57 4.78 1.13 -1.81
CA PHE A 57 5.28 1.15 -0.43
C PHE A 57 5.99 2.46 -0.09
N HIS A 58 6.68 3.07 -1.05
CA HIS A 58 7.31 4.36 -0.87
C HIS A 58 6.28 5.45 -0.57
N PHE A 59 5.21 5.54 -1.37
CA PHE A 59 4.12 6.50 -1.13
C PHE A 59 3.42 6.25 0.21
N PHE A 60 3.28 4.99 0.60
CA PHE A 60 2.72 4.60 1.89
C PHE A 60 3.59 5.08 3.06
N ALA A 61 4.90 4.83 3.01
CA ALA A 61 5.81 5.29 4.05
C ALA A 61 5.95 6.82 4.07
N LEU A 62 5.90 7.46 2.89
CA LEU A 62 5.99 8.90 2.75
C LEU A 62 4.78 9.61 3.36
N SER A 63 3.56 9.10 3.13
CA SER A 63 2.34 9.69 3.71
C SER A 63 2.35 9.63 5.23
N LEU A 64 2.76 8.50 5.82
CA LEU A 64 2.93 8.37 7.27
C LEU A 64 4.01 9.32 7.80
N ARG A 65 5.14 9.43 7.11
CA ARG A 65 6.21 10.35 7.52
C ARG A 65 5.76 11.81 7.50
N GLN A 66 5.04 12.23 6.46
CA GLN A 66 4.48 13.58 6.36
C GLN A 66 3.48 13.84 7.48
N LEU A 67 2.65 12.85 7.81
CA LEU A 67 1.72 12.92 8.94
C LEU A 67 2.46 13.10 10.27
N TYR A 68 3.51 12.30 10.54
CA TYR A 68 4.30 12.43 11.77
C TYR A 68 5.05 13.77 11.87
N ASN A 69 5.39 14.37 10.73
CA ASN A 69 5.98 15.71 10.68
C ASN A 69 4.96 16.85 10.84
N GLY A 70 3.66 16.54 10.93
CA GLY A 70 2.59 17.53 11.04
C GLY A 70 2.11 18.11 9.69
N ASN A 71 2.66 17.66 8.56
CA ASN A 71 2.25 18.09 7.22
C ASN A 71 1.02 17.29 6.75
N VAL A 72 -0.11 17.50 7.42
CA VAL A 72 -1.32 16.67 7.24
C VAL A 72 -1.93 16.82 5.83
N THR A 73 -1.88 18.01 5.24
CA THR A 73 -2.40 18.26 3.89
C THR A 73 -1.60 17.54 2.81
N GLU A 74 -0.27 17.57 2.91
CA GLU A 74 0.62 16.83 2.00
C GLU A 74 0.48 15.32 2.18
N ALA A 75 0.35 14.87 3.44
CA ALA A 75 0.09 13.47 3.76
C ALA A 75 -1.21 12.97 3.12
N LEU A 76 -2.26 13.80 3.11
CA LEU A 76 -3.55 13.47 2.51
C LEU A 76 -3.44 13.32 0.99
N ILE A 77 -2.74 14.22 0.32
CA ILE A 77 -2.51 14.15 -1.13
C ILE A 77 -1.74 12.87 -1.48
N THR A 78 -0.68 12.59 -0.74
CA THR A 78 0.16 11.38 -0.92
C THR A 78 -0.60 10.11 -0.57
N ALA A 79 -1.51 10.15 0.40
CA ALA A 79 -2.36 9.02 0.72
C ALA A 79 -3.42 8.78 -0.37
N ASN A 80 -3.94 9.83 -1.00
CA ASN A 80 -4.90 9.69 -2.07
C ASN A 80 -4.27 9.09 -3.33
N SER A 81 -2.99 9.36 -3.62
CA SER A 81 -2.29 8.71 -4.74
C SER A 81 -2.08 7.21 -4.53
N LEU A 82 -2.18 6.70 -3.29
CA LEU A 82 -2.15 5.24 -3.03
C LEU A 82 -3.33 4.50 -3.64
N THR A 83 -4.44 5.18 -3.95
CA THR A 83 -5.61 4.57 -4.63
C THR A 83 -5.28 4.04 -6.03
N LEU A 84 -4.18 4.49 -6.64
CA LEU A 84 -3.70 3.95 -7.92
C LEU A 84 -3.01 2.58 -7.76
N TYR A 85 -2.65 2.21 -6.52
CA TYR A 85 -1.89 1.00 -6.20
C TYR A 85 -2.74 -0.08 -5.50
N GLU A 86 -4.06 -0.07 -5.70
CA GLU A 86 -5.01 -1.05 -5.13
C GLU A 86 -4.75 -2.51 -5.54
N SER A 87 -4.03 -2.73 -6.64
CA SER A 87 -3.61 -4.06 -7.10
C SER A 87 -2.44 -4.63 -6.29
N ILE A 88 -1.69 -3.77 -5.60
CA ILE A 88 -0.51 -4.14 -4.79
C ILE A 88 -0.85 -4.13 -3.31
N LEU A 89 -1.40 -3.01 -2.83
CA LEU A 89 -1.79 -2.82 -1.45
C LEU A 89 -3.26 -3.15 -1.31
N SER A 90 -3.62 -3.82 -0.22
CA SER A 90 -5.02 -4.14 0.02
C SER A 90 -5.83 -2.84 0.10
N LYS A 91 -6.96 -2.77 -0.62
CA LYS A 91 -7.86 -1.61 -0.57
C LYS A 91 -8.25 -1.27 0.88
N LYS A 92 -8.42 -2.27 1.73
CA LYS A 92 -8.64 -2.09 3.18
C LYS A 92 -7.55 -1.22 3.80
N THR A 93 -6.28 -1.57 3.59
CA THR A 93 -5.14 -0.82 4.12
C THR A 93 -5.08 0.60 3.56
N ILE A 94 -5.31 0.79 2.26
CA ILE A 94 -5.29 2.11 1.61
C ILE A 94 -6.39 3.01 2.20
N TYR A 95 -7.64 2.56 2.18
CA TYR A 95 -8.78 3.35 2.64
C TYR A 95 -8.77 3.57 4.16
N SER A 96 -8.22 2.65 4.96
CA SER A 96 -8.03 2.89 6.41
C SER A 96 -7.07 4.06 6.68
N ILE A 97 -5.99 4.18 5.93
CA ILE A 97 -5.04 5.29 6.09
C ILE A 97 -5.63 6.59 5.56
N ILE A 98 -6.31 6.56 4.42
CA ILE A 98 -7.02 7.73 3.89
C ILE A 98 -8.04 8.23 4.91
N ALA A 99 -8.83 7.33 5.53
CA ALA A 99 -9.79 7.68 6.57
C ALA A 99 -9.10 8.36 7.76
N PHE A 100 -8.02 7.76 8.27
CA PHE A 100 -7.27 8.28 9.41
C PHE A 100 -6.69 9.68 9.14
N ILE A 101 -6.04 9.87 7.99
CA ILE A 101 -5.45 11.15 7.61
C ILE A 101 -6.55 12.20 7.32
N SER A 102 -7.66 11.80 6.73
CA SER A 102 -8.79 12.69 6.44
C SER A 102 -9.42 13.28 7.69
N ILE A 103 -9.52 12.49 8.77
CA ILE A 103 -9.97 12.99 10.09
C ILE A 103 -9.03 14.08 10.58
N LEU A 104 -7.72 13.83 10.53
CA LEU A 104 -6.69 14.77 10.99
C LEU A 104 -6.64 16.04 10.12
N ALA A 105 -6.92 15.90 8.82
CA ALA A 105 -6.99 17.00 7.86
C ALA A 105 -8.29 17.83 7.98
N ALA A 106 -9.21 17.44 8.87
CA ALA A 106 -10.58 17.97 8.94
C ALA A 106 -11.35 17.90 7.62
N ASN A 107 -10.98 16.98 6.72
CA ASN A 107 -11.64 16.78 5.43
C ASN A 107 -12.72 15.69 5.55
N LYS A 108 -13.94 16.14 5.84
CA LYS A 108 -15.09 15.25 6.13
C LYS A 108 -15.53 14.43 4.92
N GLU A 109 -15.46 14.98 3.72
CA GLU A 109 -15.95 14.32 2.50
C GLU A 109 -15.15 13.06 2.19
N LEU A 110 -13.82 13.19 2.15
CA LEU A 110 -12.92 12.06 1.90
C LEU A 110 -13.01 11.00 3.00
N PHE A 111 -13.20 11.42 4.25
CA PHE A 111 -13.42 10.49 5.35
C PHE A 111 -14.68 9.64 5.13
N ILE A 112 -15.83 10.26 4.88
CA ILE A 112 -17.09 9.54 4.66
C ILE A 112 -16.97 8.58 3.47
N ASN A 113 -16.38 9.04 2.37
CA ASN A 113 -16.18 8.21 1.18
C ASN A 113 -15.29 6.98 1.47
N SER A 114 -14.19 7.18 2.20
CA SER A 114 -13.28 6.10 2.56
C SER A 114 -13.93 5.07 3.50
N VAL A 115 -14.73 5.52 4.48
CA VAL A 115 -15.46 4.65 5.40
C VAL A 115 -16.53 3.86 4.67
N ASN A 116 -17.31 4.50 3.79
CA ASN A 116 -18.31 3.81 2.97
C ASN A 116 -17.66 2.72 2.09
N CYS A 117 -16.50 3.00 1.50
CA CYS A 117 -15.75 1.98 0.76
C CYS A 117 -15.32 0.82 1.65
N LEU A 118 -14.83 1.09 2.87
CA LEU A 118 -14.48 0.05 3.83
C LEU A 118 -15.69 -0.80 4.22
N GLU A 119 -16.82 -0.19 4.55
CA GLU A 119 -18.06 -0.88 4.91
C GLU A 119 -18.54 -1.82 3.80
N GLN A 120 -18.56 -1.35 2.55
CA GLN A 120 -18.90 -2.18 1.39
C GLN A 120 -18.00 -3.41 1.27
N MET A 121 -16.70 -3.28 1.59
CA MET A 121 -15.76 -4.41 1.56
C MET A 121 -16.03 -5.42 2.69
N TYR A 122 -16.39 -4.96 3.88
CA TYR A 122 -16.72 -5.87 5.00
C TYR A 122 -18.03 -6.63 4.74
N LEU A 123 -19.06 -5.94 4.23
CA LEU A 123 -20.32 -6.57 3.86
C LEU A 123 -20.15 -7.66 2.80
N LYS A 124 -19.29 -7.41 1.80
CA LYS A 124 -19.02 -8.39 0.74
C LYS A 124 -18.38 -9.67 1.30
N SER A 125 -17.40 -9.55 2.21
CA SER A 125 -16.79 -10.72 2.85
C SER A 125 -17.78 -11.57 3.65
N ASP A 126 -18.76 -10.94 4.32
CA ASP A 126 -19.77 -11.69 5.08
C ASP A 126 -20.75 -12.45 4.18
N VAL A 127 -21.12 -11.86 3.05
CA VAL A 127 -21.97 -12.52 2.05
C VAL A 127 -21.24 -13.71 1.42
N ASP A 128 -19.97 -13.54 1.05
CA ASP A 128 -19.15 -14.60 0.46
C ASP A 128 -18.98 -15.79 1.41
N LEU A 129 -18.77 -15.53 2.71
CA LEU A 129 -18.72 -16.58 3.74
C LEU A 129 -20.05 -17.33 3.91
N LYS A 130 -21.19 -16.62 3.86
CA LYS A 130 -22.51 -17.26 3.91
C LYS A 130 -22.75 -18.14 2.68
N ASN A 131 -22.32 -17.70 1.50
CA ASN A 131 -22.48 -18.46 0.27
C ASN A 131 -21.59 -19.71 0.24
N LEU A 132 -20.33 -19.60 0.67
CA LEU A 132 -19.43 -20.75 0.81
C LEU A 132 -19.97 -21.81 1.77
N ARG A 133 -20.52 -21.40 2.91
CA ARG A 133 -21.16 -22.32 3.86
C ARG A 133 -22.35 -23.07 3.25
N LYS A 134 -23.17 -22.40 2.44
CA LYS A 134 -24.27 -23.04 1.72
C LYS A 134 -23.76 -24.05 0.69
N VAL A 135 -22.73 -23.72 -0.09
CA VAL A 135 -22.14 -24.63 -1.08
C VAL A 135 -21.57 -25.88 -0.42
N ILE A 136 -20.84 -25.73 0.68
CA ILE A 136 -20.29 -26.87 1.45
C ILE A 136 -21.42 -27.74 2.00
N ALA A 137 -22.49 -27.14 2.53
CA ALA A 137 -23.64 -27.89 3.03
C ALA A 137 -24.38 -28.68 1.92
N VAL A 138 -24.36 -28.20 0.67
CA VAL A 138 -24.93 -28.92 -0.48
C VAL A 138 -24.03 -30.06 -0.95
N GLN A 139 -22.71 -29.95 -0.83
CA GLN A 139 -21.77 -31.00 -1.25
C GLN A 139 -21.65 -32.17 -0.27
N HIS A 140 -22.12 -32.02 0.96
CA HIS A 140 -22.09 -33.05 2.00
C HIS A 140 -23.43 -33.78 2.22
N ASN A 141 -24.42 -33.54 1.35
CA ASN A 141 -25.67 -34.30 1.25
C ASN A 141 -25.69 -35.14 -0.03
#